data_AF-A0A356R7A7-F1
#
_entry.id   AF-A0A356R7A7-F1
#
_cell.length_a   1.000
_cell.length_b   1.000
_cell.length_c   1.000
_cell.angle_alpha   90.00
_cell.angle_beta   90.00
_cell.angle_gamma   90.00
#
_symmetry.space_group_name_H-M   'P 1'
#
loop_
_entity.id
_entity.type
_entity.pdbx_description
1 polymer ?
#
loop_
_entity_poly.entity_id
_entity_poly.type
_entity_poly.pdbx_seq_one_letter_code
_entity_poly.pdbx_strand_id
1 'polypeptide(L)'
;MNHISHRLGSASTLINLLLFSLFSLILLANPGSARAEEGLKEEGLELQPFSDLNLRFSNRPLTPPDTLIVQTIPLAGLSVARPFVAPAPQAVIFEDDRRQRVAVLSTDNSGTLTLYLLEHLPLDPKLPALFECAHNRGCEADRTPLTGGLGCLALCIKDLLELSALNQ
;
A
#
# COMPACT_ATOMS: atom_id res chain seq x y z
N MET A 1 -71.65 10.13 47.82
CA MET A 1 -70.33 9.49 47.87
C MET A 1 -69.73 9.52 46.46
N ASN A 2 -68.68 10.34 46.29
CA ASN A 2 -67.45 10.19 45.49
C ASN A 2 -67.37 9.10 44.40
N HIS A 3 -66.63 9.19 43.28
CA HIS A 3 -65.97 10.23 42.46
C HIS A 3 -65.20 9.43 41.36
N ILE A 4 -65.01 10.00 40.14
CA ILE A 4 -63.83 9.83 39.22
C ILE A 4 -63.78 8.50 38.44
N SER A 5 -63.95 8.43 37.11
CA SER A 5 -63.23 9.04 35.95
C SER A 5 -61.91 8.33 35.58
N HIS A 6 -61.77 7.88 34.33
CA HIS A 6 -60.75 8.34 33.36
C HIS A 6 -60.57 7.36 32.18
N ARG A 7 -60.77 7.92 30.98
CA ARG A 7 -60.24 7.42 29.71
C ARG A 7 -58.78 7.85 29.59
N LEU A 8 -57.91 6.99 29.05
CA LEU A 8 -56.59 7.41 28.57
C LEU A 8 -56.15 6.53 27.39
N GLY A 9 -55.94 7.15 26.23
CA GLY A 9 -55.35 6.55 25.05
C GLY A 9 -55.10 7.63 24.00
N SER A 10 -53.92 7.60 23.37
CA SER A 10 -53.46 8.52 22.32
C SER A 10 -52.72 9.79 22.78
N ALA A 11 -51.53 9.63 23.39
CA ALA A 11 -50.58 10.73 23.58
C ALA A 11 -49.10 10.36 23.32
N SER A 12 -48.80 9.18 22.74
CA SER A 12 -47.42 8.68 22.66
C SER A 12 -46.76 8.81 21.28
N THR A 13 -47.51 9.15 20.22
CA THR A 13 -46.96 9.19 18.84
C THR A 13 -46.54 10.58 18.36
N LEU A 14 -46.97 11.67 19.01
CA LEU A 14 -46.65 13.04 18.59
C LEU A 14 -45.29 13.56 19.09
N ILE A 15 -44.74 12.98 20.16
CA ILE A 15 -43.50 13.47 20.79
C ILE A 15 -42.25 13.06 19.98
N ASN A 16 -42.26 11.89 19.32
CA ASN A 16 -41.10 11.39 18.59
C ASN A 16 -40.86 12.09 17.23
N LEU A 17 -41.88 12.71 16.64
CA LEU A 17 -41.76 13.44 15.36
C LEU A 17 -41.17 14.85 15.51
N LEU A 18 -41.33 15.48 16.68
CA LEU A 18 -40.78 16.81 16.96
C LEU A 18 -39.27 16.80 17.21
N LEU A 19 -38.72 15.72 17.75
CA LEU A 19 -37.28 15.60 18.04
C LEU A 19 -36.42 15.44 16.78
N PHE A 20 -36.92 14.77 15.74
CA PHE A 20 -36.17 14.61 14.48
C PHE A 20 -36.13 15.89 13.61
N SER A 21 -37.12 16.78 13.75
CA SER A 21 -37.17 18.03 13.00
C SER A 21 -36.16 19.08 13.51
N LEU A 22 -35.82 19.07 14.80
CA LEU A 22 -34.92 20.08 15.38
C LEU A 22 -33.43 19.80 15.08
N PHE A 23 -33.05 18.54 14.87
CA PHE A 23 -31.64 18.18 14.62
C PHE A 23 -31.17 18.55 13.19
N SER A 24 -32.10 18.69 12.24
CA SER A 24 -31.78 19.03 10.85
C SER A 24 -31.51 20.52 10.62
N LEU A 25 -31.87 21.40 11.56
CA LEU A 25 -31.71 22.85 11.44
C LEU A 25 -30.43 23.41 12.08
N ILE A 26 -29.70 22.62 12.87
CA ILE A 26 -28.45 23.06 13.52
C ILE A 26 -27.22 22.80 12.63
N LEU A 27 -27.33 21.96 11.60
CA LEU A 27 -26.23 21.67 10.65
C LEU A 27 -26.06 22.71 9.53
N LEU A 28 -26.94 23.72 9.41
CA LEU A 28 -26.92 24.73 8.34
C LEU A 28 -26.45 26.13 8.78
N ALA A 29 -25.98 26.30 10.04
CA ALA A 29 -25.65 27.61 10.60
C ALA A 29 -24.20 27.74 11.10
N ASN A 30 -23.22 27.36 10.28
CA ASN A 30 -21.82 27.78 10.47
C ASN A 30 -21.30 28.49 9.22
N PRO A 31 -21.53 29.81 9.06
CA PRO A 31 -20.74 30.61 8.16
C PRO A 31 -19.45 31.01 8.90
N GLY A 32 -18.58 30.03 9.10
CA GLY A 32 -17.20 30.28 9.52
C GLY A 32 -16.43 30.85 8.34
N SER A 33 -16.58 32.15 8.09
CA SER A 33 -15.77 32.87 7.11
C SER A 33 -14.36 33.03 7.70
N ALA A 34 -13.47 32.09 7.38
CA ALA A 34 -12.03 32.27 7.50
C ALA A 34 -11.44 32.26 6.09
N ARG A 35 -11.31 33.46 5.51
CA ARG A 35 -10.35 33.72 4.45
C ARG A 35 -8.97 33.82 5.12
N ALA A 36 -8.07 32.91 4.80
CA ALA A 36 -6.64 33.14 4.90
C ALA A 36 -5.97 32.26 3.84
N GLU A 37 -5.12 32.89 3.04
CA GLU A 37 -4.38 32.28 1.94
C GLU A 37 -3.59 31.06 2.42
N GLU A 38 -3.96 29.87 1.96
CA GLU A 38 -2.97 28.81 1.81
C GLU A 38 -2.30 29.07 0.47
N GLY A 39 -1.23 29.86 0.55
CA GLY A 39 -0.18 29.80 -0.46
C GLY A 39 0.11 28.33 -0.69
N LEU A 40 0.07 27.93 -1.96
CA LEU A 40 0.63 26.69 -2.43
C LEU A 40 2.12 26.74 -2.10
N LYS A 41 2.47 26.42 -0.86
CA LYS A 41 3.74 25.78 -0.60
C LYS A 41 3.61 24.51 -1.40
N GLU A 42 4.27 24.50 -2.55
CA GLU A 42 5.05 23.32 -2.89
C GLU A 42 5.89 23.04 -1.65
N GLU A 43 5.31 22.31 -0.69
CA GLU A 43 6.08 21.40 0.10
C GLU A 43 6.67 20.49 -0.97
N GLY A 44 7.86 20.86 -1.44
CA GLY A 44 8.76 19.91 -2.02
C GLY A 44 8.72 18.76 -1.04
N LEU A 45 8.13 17.65 -1.47
CA LEU A 45 8.23 16.39 -0.77
C LEU A 45 9.72 16.17 -0.69
N GLU A 46 10.35 16.62 0.38
CA GLU A 46 11.69 16.20 0.71
C GLU A 46 11.56 14.69 0.82
N LEU A 47 12.06 14.01 -0.22
CA LEU A 47 12.23 12.57 -0.26
C LEU A 47 13.18 12.26 0.89
N GLN A 48 12.62 12.00 2.06
CA GLN A 48 13.42 11.53 3.17
C GLN A 48 13.85 10.11 2.83
N PRO A 49 15.14 9.78 2.97
CA PRO A 49 15.62 8.45 2.71
C PRO A 49 14.95 7.46 3.67
N PHE A 50 14.28 6.44 3.13
CA PHE A 50 13.75 5.34 3.93
C PHE A 50 14.90 4.43 4.38
N SER A 51 14.79 3.90 5.60
CA SER A 51 15.85 3.06 6.21
C SER A 51 15.45 1.60 6.42
N ASP A 52 14.15 1.28 6.39
CA ASP A 52 13.67 -0.10 6.49
C ASP A 52 12.41 -0.29 5.64
N LEU A 53 12.46 -1.27 4.73
CA LEU A 53 11.35 -1.65 3.87
C LEU A 53 10.63 -2.89 4.40
N ASN A 54 9.32 -2.75 4.58
CA ASN A 54 8.43 -3.86 4.85
C ASN A 54 8.07 -4.59 3.55
N LEU A 55 8.13 -5.93 3.58
CA LEU A 55 7.78 -6.78 2.44
C LEU A 55 6.37 -7.35 2.61
N ARG A 56 5.50 -7.09 1.64
CA ARG A 56 4.15 -7.67 1.59
C ARG A 56 3.97 -8.53 0.37
N PHE A 57 3.75 -9.82 0.61
CA PHE A 57 3.58 -10.82 -0.44
C PHE A 57 2.14 -10.92 -0.93
N SER A 58 1.97 -11.11 -2.23
CA SER A 58 0.70 -11.39 -2.89
C SER A 58 0.79 -12.72 -3.63
N ASN A 59 -0.27 -13.52 -3.57
CA ASN A 59 -0.39 -14.77 -4.34
C ASN A 59 -0.92 -14.54 -5.77
N ARG A 60 -1.11 -13.27 -6.17
CA ARG A 60 -1.50 -12.85 -7.51
C ARG A 60 -0.45 -11.91 -8.09
N PRO A 61 -0.22 -11.94 -9.42
CA PRO A 61 0.56 -10.92 -10.09
C PRO A 61 -0.04 -9.55 -9.80
N LEU A 62 0.81 -8.57 -9.56
CA LEU A 62 0.42 -7.18 -9.37
C LEU A 62 1.11 -6.31 -10.41
N THR A 63 0.33 -5.44 -11.06
CA THR A 63 0.84 -4.37 -11.91
C THR A 63 0.27 -3.08 -11.35
N PRO A 64 1.11 -2.13 -10.91
CA PRO A 64 0.63 -0.81 -10.49
C PRO A 64 -0.08 -0.09 -11.65
N PRO A 65 -1.00 0.86 -11.37
CA PRO A 65 -1.50 1.77 -12.41
C PRO A 65 -0.35 2.54 -13.06
N ASP A 66 -0.39 2.69 -14.39
CA ASP A 66 0.69 3.33 -15.17
C ASP A 66 1.05 4.74 -14.67
N THR A 67 0.06 5.48 -14.14
CA THR A 67 0.26 6.83 -13.60
C THR A 67 1.13 6.89 -12.34
N LEU A 68 1.36 5.75 -11.68
CA LEU A 68 2.20 5.65 -10.48
C LEU A 68 3.60 5.07 -10.78
N ILE A 69 3.80 4.51 -11.98
CA ILE A 69 5.06 3.85 -12.33
C ILE A 69 6.05 4.92 -12.76
N VAL A 70 7.13 5.07 -12.00
CA VAL A 70 8.28 5.91 -12.35
C VAL A 70 9.19 5.19 -13.32
N GLN A 71 9.43 3.89 -13.09
CA GLN A 71 10.29 3.08 -13.92
C GLN A 71 9.82 1.62 -13.94
N THR A 72 9.89 0.99 -15.12
CA THR A 72 9.70 -0.45 -15.29
C THR A 72 11.03 -1.09 -15.64
N ILE A 73 11.46 -2.07 -14.86
CA ILE A 73 12.71 -2.80 -15.06
C ILE A 73 12.39 -4.29 -15.26
N PRO A 74 12.42 -4.79 -16.50
CA PRO A 74 12.36 -6.23 -16.77
C PRO A 74 13.60 -6.91 -16.20
N LEU A 75 13.42 -7.91 -15.35
CA LEU A 75 14.51 -8.67 -14.73
C LEU A 75 14.89 -9.88 -15.58
N ALA A 76 15.22 -9.62 -16.86
CA ALA A 76 15.56 -10.67 -17.81
C ALA A 76 16.85 -11.40 -17.38
N GLY A 77 16.82 -12.73 -17.40
CA GLY A 77 17.95 -13.57 -16.97
C GLY A 77 17.93 -13.95 -15.48
N LEU A 78 17.00 -13.43 -14.69
CA LEU A 78 16.69 -13.96 -13.36
C LEU A 78 15.54 -14.96 -13.44
N SER A 79 15.63 -16.01 -12.63
CA SER A 79 14.55 -16.96 -12.39
C SER A 79 14.44 -17.24 -10.90
N VAL A 80 13.26 -17.69 -10.46
CA VAL A 80 12.99 -17.97 -9.05
C VAL A 80 12.37 -19.34 -8.88
N ALA A 81 12.83 -20.08 -7.88
CA ALA A 81 12.30 -21.39 -7.56
C ALA A 81 10.89 -21.26 -6.95
N ARG A 82 9.94 -22.09 -7.40
CA ARG A 82 8.61 -22.17 -6.76
C ARG A 82 8.68 -23.03 -5.49
N PRO A 83 8.07 -22.61 -4.37
CA PRO A 83 8.06 -23.38 -3.13
C PRO A 83 7.35 -24.73 -3.30
N PHE A 84 7.65 -25.71 -2.43
CA PHE A 84 7.04 -27.04 -2.50
C PHE A 84 5.65 -27.15 -1.88
N VAL A 85 5.36 -26.38 -0.83
CA VAL A 85 4.26 -26.68 0.12
C VAL A 85 3.17 -25.61 0.22
N ALA A 86 3.21 -24.57 -0.61
CA ALA A 86 2.21 -23.49 -0.61
C ALA A 86 2.05 -22.88 -2.02
N PRO A 87 0.91 -22.21 -2.29
CA PRO A 87 0.81 -21.35 -3.47
C PRO A 87 1.97 -20.36 -3.47
N ALA A 88 2.75 -20.35 -4.55
CA ALA A 88 3.88 -19.44 -4.70
C ALA A 88 3.37 -17.99 -4.66
N PRO A 89 4.03 -17.08 -3.91
CA PRO A 89 3.76 -15.67 -4.10
C PRO A 89 4.11 -15.30 -5.55
N GLN A 90 3.33 -14.39 -6.11
CA GLN A 90 3.47 -13.89 -7.47
C GLN A 90 3.81 -12.40 -7.51
N ALA A 91 3.72 -11.70 -6.37
CA ALA A 91 4.23 -10.35 -6.27
C ALA A 91 4.67 -10.03 -4.84
N VAL A 92 5.50 -9.00 -4.71
CA VAL A 92 5.98 -8.43 -3.45
C VAL A 92 5.90 -6.91 -3.56
N ILE A 93 5.26 -6.28 -2.58
CA ILE A 93 5.20 -4.83 -2.43
C ILE A 93 6.25 -4.44 -1.39
N PHE A 94 7.07 -3.44 -1.72
CA PHE A 94 8.05 -2.83 -0.83
C PHE A 94 7.43 -1.55 -0.27
N GLU A 95 7.21 -1.52 1.04
CA GLU A 95 6.61 -0.37 1.74
C GLU A 95 7.63 0.23 2.70
N ASP A 96 7.76 1.56 2.72
CA ASP A 96 8.58 2.25 3.70
C ASP A 96 7.97 2.21 5.12
N ASP A 97 8.63 2.87 6.07
CA ASP A 97 8.18 3.02 7.47
C ASP A 97 6.88 3.83 7.59
N ARG A 98 6.57 4.67 6.61
CA ARG A 98 5.34 5.46 6.48
C ARG A 98 4.23 4.73 5.72
N ARG A 99 4.46 3.47 5.32
CA ARG A 99 3.57 2.64 4.49
C ARG A 99 3.33 3.18 3.07
N GLN A 100 4.21 4.04 2.59
CA GLN A 100 4.26 4.42 1.18
C GLN A 100 4.91 3.28 0.38
N ARG A 101 4.35 3.00 -0.79
CA ARG A 101 4.83 1.91 -1.65
C ARG A 101 5.94 2.46 -2.52
N VAL A 102 7.13 1.91 -2.34
CA VAL A 102 8.34 2.33 -3.07
C VAL A 102 8.49 1.55 -4.36
N ALA A 103 8.21 0.24 -4.33
CA ALA A 103 8.35 -0.64 -5.47
C ALA A 103 7.40 -1.84 -5.42
N VAL A 104 7.22 -2.49 -6.57
CA VAL A 104 6.51 -3.77 -6.71
C VAL A 104 7.35 -4.72 -7.55
N LEU A 105 7.76 -5.85 -6.99
CA LEU A 105 8.28 -6.98 -7.74
C LEU A 105 7.08 -7.87 -8.12
N SER A 106 6.97 -8.25 -9.39
CA SER A 106 5.87 -9.08 -9.88
C SER A 106 6.40 -10.16 -10.82
N THR A 107 5.78 -11.33 -10.77
CA THR A 107 5.96 -12.38 -11.76
C THR A 107 4.64 -12.60 -12.49
N ASP A 108 4.71 -12.74 -13.82
CA ASP A 108 3.55 -13.10 -14.61
C ASP A 108 3.35 -14.62 -14.70
N ASN A 109 2.34 -15.04 -15.45
CA ASN A 109 2.02 -16.46 -15.62
C ASN A 109 3.13 -17.25 -16.33
N SER A 110 3.97 -16.59 -17.15
CA SER A 110 5.16 -17.19 -17.77
C SER A 110 6.36 -17.27 -16.83
N GLY A 111 6.29 -16.68 -15.64
CA GLY A 111 7.40 -16.59 -14.71
C GLY A 111 8.36 -15.45 -15.03
N THR A 112 8.01 -14.54 -15.93
CA THR A 112 8.80 -13.36 -16.23
C THR A 112 8.72 -12.39 -15.06
N LEU A 113 9.87 -11.92 -14.59
CA LEU A 113 10.00 -11.02 -13.45
C LEU A 113 10.10 -9.57 -13.92
N THR A 114 9.33 -8.69 -13.28
CA THR A 114 9.36 -7.25 -13.52
C THR A 114 9.40 -6.51 -12.18
N LEU A 115 10.31 -5.56 -12.06
CA LEU A 115 10.35 -4.61 -10.96
C LEU A 115 9.75 -3.28 -11.42
N TYR A 116 8.70 -2.83 -10.76
CA TYR A 116 8.09 -1.52 -10.96
C TYR A 116 8.54 -0.60 -9.82
N LEU A 117 9.23 0.48 -10.15
CA LEU A 117 9.54 1.54 -9.20
C LEU A 117 8.40 2.55 -9.18
N LEU A 118 7.99 2.95 -7.98
CA LEU A 118 6.94 3.93 -7.74
C LEU A 118 7.51 5.28 -7.24
N GLU A 119 8.81 5.31 -6.97
CA GLU A 119 9.58 6.47 -6.57
C GLU A 119 10.85 6.59 -7.42
N HIS A 120 11.39 7.80 -7.51
CA HIS A 120 12.66 8.03 -8.21
C HIS A 120 13.82 7.56 -7.32
N LEU A 121 14.52 6.52 -7.75
CA LEU A 121 15.70 5.99 -7.07
C LEU A 121 16.89 5.95 -8.05
N PRO A 122 18.11 6.27 -7.59
CA PRO A 122 19.30 6.30 -8.44
C PRO A 122 19.82 4.88 -8.73
N LEU A 123 18.99 4.04 -9.36
CA LEU A 123 19.30 2.65 -9.68
C LEU A 123 19.84 2.49 -11.10
N ASP A 124 20.90 1.70 -11.27
CA ASP A 124 21.29 1.19 -12.59
C ASP A 124 20.22 0.21 -13.08
N PRO A 125 19.57 0.44 -14.25
CA PRO A 125 18.55 -0.46 -14.78
C PRO A 125 19.01 -1.89 -15.02
N LYS A 126 20.33 -2.15 -15.14
CA LYS A 126 20.89 -3.50 -15.27
C LYS A 126 20.98 -4.24 -13.93
N LEU A 127 20.95 -3.51 -12.81
CA LEU A 127 20.96 -4.03 -11.45
C LEU A 127 22.02 -5.13 -11.20
N PRO A 128 23.31 -4.96 -11.56
CA PRO A 128 24.31 -6.05 -11.47
C PRO A 128 24.44 -6.64 -10.06
N ALA A 129 24.35 -5.82 -9.01
CA ALA A 129 24.37 -6.27 -7.61
C ALA A 129 23.18 -7.18 -7.25
N LEU A 130 22.02 -6.99 -7.91
CA LEU A 130 20.86 -7.85 -7.71
C LEU A 130 21.13 -9.26 -8.24
N PHE A 131 21.75 -9.38 -9.42
CA PHE A 131 22.09 -10.68 -10.01
C PHE A 131 23.11 -11.43 -9.15
N GLU A 132 24.14 -10.73 -8.69
CA GLU A 132 25.14 -11.30 -7.79
C GLU A 132 24.50 -11.80 -6.49
N CYS A 133 23.65 -10.98 -5.85
CA CYS A 133 22.94 -11.37 -4.64
C CYS A 133 22.03 -12.59 -4.88
N ALA A 134 21.22 -12.58 -5.94
CA ALA A 134 20.28 -13.65 -6.24
C ALA A 134 21.00 -14.99 -6.52
N HIS A 135 22.15 -14.94 -7.22
CA HIS A 135 22.98 -16.11 -7.46
C HIS A 135 23.61 -16.64 -6.17
N ASN A 136 24.25 -15.77 -5.38
CA ASN A 136 24.90 -16.15 -4.13
C ASN A 136 23.92 -16.74 -3.11
N ARG A 137 22.66 -16.30 -3.11
CA ARG A 137 21.60 -16.84 -2.26
C ARG A 137 20.88 -18.06 -2.86
N GLY A 138 21.19 -18.45 -4.10
CA GLY A 138 20.57 -19.59 -4.78
C GLY A 138 19.07 -19.41 -5.04
N CYS A 139 18.59 -18.18 -5.28
CA CYS A 139 17.16 -17.88 -5.38
C CYS A 139 16.45 -18.65 -6.52
N GLU A 140 17.19 -19.07 -7.55
CA GLU A 140 16.65 -19.87 -8.67
C GLU A 140 16.38 -21.34 -8.32
N ALA A 141 17.08 -21.88 -7.32
CA ALA A 141 17.09 -23.31 -7.03
C ALA A 141 16.50 -23.65 -5.65
N ASP A 142 16.56 -22.75 -4.67
CA ASP A 142 16.05 -23.04 -3.34
C ASP A 142 14.52 -22.95 -3.26
N ARG A 143 13.91 -24.13 -3.06
CA ARG A 143 12.46 -24.33 -2.99
C ARG A 143 11.95 -24.54 -1.56
N THR A 144 12.86 -24.48 -0.58
CA THR A 144 12.58 -24.75 0.83
C THR A 144 11.77 -23.64 1.50
N PRO A 145 12.06 -22.34 1.26
CA PRO A 145 11.30 -21.26 1.88
C PRO A 145 9.84 -21.24 1.43
N LEU A 146 8.91 -20.88 2.32
CA LEU A 146 7.48 -20.75 1.99
C LEU A 146 7.20 -19.67 0.93
N THR A 147 8.04 -18.63 0.91
CA THR A 147 8.00 -17.55 -0.09
C THR A 147 8.75 -17.92 -1.38
N GLY A 148 9.40 -19.09 -1.42
CA GLY A 148 10.23 -19.57 -2.52
C GLY A 148 11.36 -18.62 -2.91
N GLY A 149 11.83 -18.77 -4.14
CA GLY A 149 12.83 -17.92 -4.76
C GLY A 149 12.38 -16.46 -4.89
N LEU A 150 11.07 -16.19 -4.97
CA LEU A 150 10.57 -14.81 -5.05
C LEU A 150 10.82 -14.05 -3.74
N GLY A 151 10.67 -14.72 -2.58
CA GLY A 151 11.05 -14.15 -1.29
C GLY A 151 12.55 -13.91 -1.17
N CYS A 152 13.35 -14.88 -1.63
CA CYS A 152 14.81 -14.73 -1.70
C CYS A 152 15.23 -13.52 -2.55
N LEU A 153 14.66 -13.38 -3.74
CA LEU A 153 14.93 -12.25 -4.64
C LEU A 153 14.46 -10.92 -4.04
N ALA A 154 13.30 -10.91 -3.36
CA ALA A 154 12.79 -9.72 -2.71
C ALA A 154 13.73 -9.20 -1.61
N LEU A 155 14.43 -10.07 -0.88
CA LEU A 155 15.45 -9.64 0.08
C LEU A 155 16.62 -8.93 -0.62
N CYS A 156 17.10 -9.46 -1.74
CA CYS A 156 18.16 -8.79 -2.51
C CYS A 156 17.72 -7.42 -3.04
N ILE A 157 16.46 -7.29 -3.47
CA ILE A 157 15.91 -6.01 -3.91
C ILE A 157 15.76 -5.05 -2.73
N LYS A 158 15.31 -5.52 -1.57
CA LYS A 158 15.22 -4.71 -0.34
C LYS A 158 16.56 -4.05 -0.03
N ASP A 159 17.62 -4.86 0.06
CA ASP A 159 18.97 -4.37 0.35
C ASP A 159 19.42 -3.33 -0.69
N LEU A 160 19.14 -3.58 -1.97
CA LEU A 160 19.49 -2.66 -3.05
C LEU A 160 18.72 -1.32 -2.99
N LEU A 161 17.42 -1.37 -2.69
CA LEU A 161 16.58 -0.17 -2.57
C LEU A 161 16.99 0.68 -1.37
N GLU A 162 17.25 0.06 -0.22
CA GLU A 162 17.71 0.73 0.99
C GLU A 162 19.08 1.40 0.78
N LEU A 163 20.02 0.70 0.15
CA LEU A 163 21.32 1.29 -0.24
C LEU A 163 21.15 2.48 -1.19
N SER A 164 20.19 2.42 -2.10
CA SER A 164 19.96 3.50 -3.07
C SER A 164 19.30 4.72 -2.43
N ALA A 165 18.45 4.51 -1.43
CA ALA A 165 17.86 5.60 -0.65
C ALA A 165 18.90 6.38 0.15
N LEU A 166 19.90 5.70 0.73
CA LEU A 166 20.98 6.35 1.50
C LEU A 166 21.91 7.23 0.66
N ASN A 167 21.89 7.08 -0.67
CA ASN A 167 22.75 7.83 -1.59
C ASN A 167 22.01 8.99 -2.31
N GLN A 168 20.79 9.30 -1.91
CA GLN A 168 20.05 10.49 -2.33
C GLN A 168 20.48 11.71 -1.51
#